data_AF-T1B208-F1
#
_entry.id   AF-T1B208-F1
#
_cell.length_a   1.000
_cell.length_b   1.000
_cell.length_c   1.000
_cell.angle_alpha   90.00
_cell.angle_beta   90.00
_cell.angle_gamma   90.00
#
_symmetry.space_group_name_H-M   'P 1'
#
loop_
_entity.id
_entity.type
_entity.pdbx_description
1 polymer ?
#
loop_
_entity_poly.entity_id
_entity_poly.type
_entity_poly.pdbx_seq_one_letter_code
_entity_poly.pdbx_strand_id
1 'polypeptide(L)'
;MVLDHAPDGDSVRFVPDHPIPVAQCMPRLRWSKDGALSVRLLGVDAPEIHYRRRGQPLWRQPSPWGEQAAQALLNFLGFSSLQR
;
A
#
# COMPACT_ATOMS: atom_id res chain seq x y z
N MET A 1 -1.97 12.46 -1.51
CA MET A 1 -1.47 11.32 -0.72
C MET A 1 -0.19 10.87 -1.38
N VAL A 2 0.87 10.66 -0.60
CA VAL A 2 2.15 10.17 -1.12
C VAL A 2 2.24 8.68 -0.84
N LEU A 3 2.42 7.88 -1.88
CA LEU A 3 2.73 6.46 -1.72
C LEU A 3 4.14 6.34 -1.11
N ASP A 4 4.30 5.54 -0.06
CA ASP A 4 5.59 5.28 0.56
C ASP A 4 5.74 3.76 0.70
N HIS A 5 6.60 3.15 -0.11
CA HIS A 5 6.75 1.72 -0.44
C HIS A 5 6.00 1.22 -1.69
N ALA A 6 6.36 0.01 -2.11
CA ALA A 6 5.81 -0.65 -3.28
C ALA A 6 4.53 -1.44 -2.88
N PRO A 7 3.34 -1.04 -3.34
CA PRO A 7 2.06 -1.64 -2.95
C PRO A 7 1.84 -2.96 -3.67
N ASP A 8 1.13 -3.86 -3.01
CA ASP A 8 0.54 -5.04 -3.66
C ASP A 8 -0.86 -4.69 -4.17
N GLY A 9 -1.48 -5.61 -4.92
CA GLY A 9 -2.81 -5.36 -5.49
C GLY A 9 -3.98 -5.28 -4.50
N ASP A 10 -3.73 -5.53 -3.22
CA ASP A 10 -4.74 -5.50 -2.16
C ASP A 10 -4.37 -4.58 -0.97
N SER A 11 -3.15 -4.02 -0.97
CA SER A 11 -2.66 -3.23 0.16
C SER A 11 -1.79 -2.07 -0.27
N VAL A 12 -1.90 -0.96 0.46
CA VAL A 12 -1.16 0.28 0.17
C VAL A 12 -0.68 0.93 1.46
N ARG A 13 0.52 1.50 1.41
CA ARG A 13 1.07 2.34 2.48
C ARG A 13 1.28 3.76 1.96
N PHE A 14 0.73 4.75 2.65
CA PHE A 14 0.75 6.12 2.18
C PHE A 14 0.77 7.14 3.31
N VAL A 15 1.25 8.35 3.02
CA VAL A 15 1.14 9.53 3.88
C VAL A 15 0.00 10.41 3.37
N PRO A 16 -1.03 10.70 4.18
CA PRO A 16 -2.11 11.59 3.78
C PRO A 16 -1.65 13.05 3.78
N ASP A 17 -2.12 13.85 2.82
CA ASP A 17 -1.77 15.27 2.72
C ASP A 17 -2.34 16.09 3.90
N HIS A 18 -3.43 15.61 4.49
CA HIS A 18 -4.11 16.22 5.63
C HIS A 18 -4.27 15.19 6.76
N PRO A 19 -3.21 14.93 7.56
CA PRO A 19 -3.21 13.85 8.54
C PRO A 19 -4.17 14.10 9.72
N ILE A 20 -4.38 15.36 10.12
CA ILE A 20 -5.24 15.71 11.27
C ILE A 20 -6.71 15.33 11.01
N PRO A 21 -7.36 15.76 9.90
CA PRO A 21 -8.71 15.32 9.58
C PRO A 21 -8.85 13.80 9.48
N VAL A 22 -7.85 13.13 8.90
CA VAL A 22 -7.84 11.66 8.77
C VAL A 22 -7.84 10.98 10.14
N ALA A 23 -7.01 11.45 11.06
CA ALA A 23 -6.94 10.93 12.43
C ALA A 23 -8.24 11.15 13.21
N GLN A 24 -8.94 12.26 12.97
CA GLN A 24 -10.24 12.55 13.59
C GLN A 24 -11.36 11.67 13.04
N CYS A 25 -11.43 11.48 11.73
CA CYS A 25 -12.45 10.65 11.09
C CYS A 25 -12.23 9.16 11.31
N MET A 26 -10.98 8.72 11.44
CA MET A 26 -10.60 7.32 11.57
C MET A 26 -9.67 7.09 12.78
N PRO A 27 -10.14 7.31 14.02
CA PRO A 27 -9.31 7.31 15.22
C PRO A 27 -8.73 5.93 15.59
N ARG A 28 -9.23 4.87 14.95
CA ARG A 28 -8.76 3.49 15.15
C ARG A 28 -7.57 3.12 14.26
N LEU A 29 -7.19 3.98 13.31
CA LEU A 29 -6.05 3.72 12.45
C LEU A 29 -4.75 3.81 13.25
N ARG A 30 -3.85 2.86 12.98
CA ARG A 30 -2.50 2.85 13.54
C ARG A 30 -1.57 3.57 12.58
N TRP A 31 -1.02 4.69 13.04
CA TRP A 31 -0.03 5.47 12.32
C TRP A 31 1.37 4.91 12.61
N SER A 32 2.22 4.84 11.60
CA SER A 32 3.64 4.61 11.81
C SER A 32 4.35 5.88 12.29
N LYS A 33 5.57 5.73 12.81
CA LYS A 33 6.34 6.84 13.40
C LYS A 33 6.63 7.98 12.41
N ASP A 34 6.70 7.66 11.13
CA ASP A 34 6.89 8.58 10.00
C ASP A 34 5.57 9.17 9.47
N GLY A 35 4.43 8.89 10.12
CA GLY A 35 3.14 9.46 9.76
C GLY A 35 2.43 8.75 8.61
N ALA A 36 2.91 7.59 8.16
CA ALA A 36 2.23 6.80 7.17
C ALA A 36 1.11 5.92 7.76
N LEU A 37 0.20 5.51 6.89
CA LEU A 37 -0.89 4.58 7.14
C LEU A 37 -0.77 3.39 6.20
N SER A 38 -1.01 2.19 6.73
CA SER A 38 -1.15 0.98 5.93
C SER A 38 -2.60 0.52 5.94
N VAL A 39 -3.16 0.30 4.77
CA VAL A 39 -4.53 -0.23 4.60
C VAL A 39 -4.51 -1.44 3.68
N ARG A 40 -5.44 -2.38 3.92
CA ARG A 40 -5.64 -3.57 3.10
C ARG A 40 -7.13 -3.73 2.81
N LEU A 41 -7.45 -4.08 1.57
CA LEU A 41 -8.81 -4.41 1.16
C LEU A 41 -9.21 -5.76 1.76
N LEU A 42 -10.31 -5.79 2.49
CA LEU A 42 -10.85 -7.04 3.03
C LEU A 42 -11.59 -7.81 1.93
N GLY A 43 -11.36 -9.12 1.84
CA GLY A 43 -12.01 -9.99 0.86
C GLY A 43 -11.39 -9.94 -0.54
N VAL A 44 -10.27 -9.23 -0.71
CA VAL A 44 -9.45 -9.22 -1.92
C VAL A 44 -8.10 -9.84 -1.56
N ASP A 45 -7.61 -10.74 -2.40
CA ASP A 45 -6.26 -11.31 -2.32
C ASP A 45 -5.59 -11.08 -3.68
N ALA A 46 -4.38 -10.52 -3.67
CA ALA A 46 -3.67 -10.13 -4.88
C ALA A 46 -2.24 -10.69 -4.86
N PRO A 47 -1.60 -10.87 -6.03
CA PRO A 47 -0.28 -11.45 -6.06
C PRO A 47 0.74 -10.65 -5.26
N GLU A 48 1.39 -11.33 -4.32
CA GLU A 48 2.45 -10.77 -3.47
C GLU A 48 3.71 -10.54 -4.31
N ILE A 49 4.12 -9.28 -4.44
CA ILE A 49 5.31 -8.90 -5.21
C ILE A 49 6.53 -8.63 -4.32
N HIS A 50 6.39 -8.68 -2.99
CA HIS A 50 7.46 -8.32 -2.04
C HIS A 50 7.71 -9.34 -0.91
N TYR A 51 7.53 -10.64 -1.15
CA TYR A 51 7.80 -11.65 -0.14
C TYR A 51 9.30 -11.82 0.14
N ARG A 52 9.77 -11.36 1.29
CA ARG A 52 11.14 -11.61 1.77
C ARG A 52 11.15 -12.22 3.16
N ARG A 53 11.50 -13.50 3.26
CA ARG A 53 11.80 -14.15 4.53
C ARG A 53 13.25 -13.83 4.96
N ARG A 54 13.49 -13.66 6.26
CA ARG A 54 14.84 -13.33 6.78
C ARG A 54 15.86 -14.38 6.33
N GLY A 55 16.96 -13.93 5.71
CA GLY A 55 18.01 -14.81 5.18
C GLY A 55 17.69 -15.45 3.82
N GLN A 56 16.58 -15.10 3.19
CA GLN A 56 16.17 -15.60 1.87
C GLN A 56 16.21 -14.48 0.82
N PRO A 57 16.33 -14.83 -0.48
CA PRO A 57 16.13 -13.90 -1.58
C PRO A 57 14.74 -13.26 -1.56
N LEU A 58 14.57 -12.17 -2.30
CA LEU A 58 13.25 -11.61 -2.58
C LEU A 58 12.51 -12.59 -3.51
N TRP A 59 11.35 -13.05 -3.07
CA TRP A 59 10.43 -13.85 -3.87
C TRP A 59 9.28 -12.97 -4.34
N ARG A 60 8.89 -13.15 -5.61
CA ARG A 60 7.75 -12.47 -6.21
C ARG A 60 6.91 -13.49 -6.95
N GLN A 61 5.59 -13.38 -6.79
CA GLN A 61 4.65 -14.06 -7.68
C GLN A 61 4.76 -13.47 -9.12
N PRO A 62 4.16 -14.08 -10.15
CA PRO A 62 4.32 -13.63 -11.54
C PRO A 62 4.07 -12.13 -11.70
N SER A 63 5.13 -11.41 -12.04
CA SER A 63 5.14 -9.94 -12.02
C SER A 63 4.06 -9.26 -12.85
N PRO A 64 3.70 -9.75 -14.06
CA PRO A 64 2.73 -9.04 -14.88
C PRO A 64 1.39 -8.86 -14.18
N TRP A 65 0.95 -9.84 -13.38
CA TRP A 65 -0.33 -9.76 -12.67
C TRP A 65 -0.24 -8.98 -11.37
N GLY A 66 0.86 -9.13 -10.62
CA GLY A 66 1.07 -8.35 -9.39
C GLY A 66 1.20 -6.85 -9.68
N GLU A 67 1.97 -6.47 -10.68
CA GLU A 67 2.13 -5.07 -11.09
C GLU A 67 0.82 -4.47 -11.61
N GLN A 68 0.06 -5.22 -12.42
CA GLN A 68 -1.24 -4.77 -12.92
C GLN A 68 -2.27 -4.62 -11.80
N ALA A 69 -2.29 -5.53 -10.83
CA ALA A 69 -3.18 -5.45 -9.68
C ALA A 69 -2.84 -4.25 -8.80
N ALA A 70 -1.55 -4.02 -8.52
CA ALA A 70 -1.09 -2.83 -7.79
C ALA A 70 -1.49 -1.53 -8.50
N GLN A 71 -1.31 -1.46 -9.82
CA GLN A 71 -1.72 -0.30 -10.61
C GLN A 71 -3.23 -0.09 -10.60
N ALA A 72 -4.01 -1.17 -10.70
CA ALA A 72 -5.47 -1.11 -10.64
C ALA A 72 -5.95 -0.58 -9.27
N LEU A 73 -5.34 -1.03 -8.17
CA LEU A 73 -5.61 -0.54 -6.82
C LEU A 73 -5.33 0.96 -6.70
N LEU A 74 -4.14 1.40 -7.15
CA LEU A 74 -3.74 2.81 -7.09
C LEU A 74 -4.70 3.71 -7.88
N ASN A 75 -5.10 3.27 -9.07
CA ASN A 75 -6.08 3.98 -9.90
C ASN A 75 -7.45 4.05 -9.20
N PHE A 76 -7.92 2.94 -8.63
CA PHE A 76 -9.19 2.87 -7.91
C PHE A 76 -9.24 3.80 -6.69
N LEU A 77 -8.14 3.88 -5.93
CA LEU A 77 -8.02 4.74 -4.76
C LEU A 77 -7.74 6.21 -5.11
N GLY A 78 -7.54 6.55 -6.39
CA GLY A 78 -7.32 7.92 -6.84
C GLY A 78 -5.92 8.46 -6.56
N PHE A 79 -4.91 7.59 -6.40
CA PHE A 79 -3.52 8.05 -6.29
C PHE A 79 -3.06 8.64 -7.63
N SER A 80 -2.74 9.93 -7.63
CA SER A 80 -2.31 10.66 -8.83
C SER A 80 -0.79 10.93 -8.86
N SER A 81 -0.09 10.77 -7.74
CA SER A 81 1.34 11.00 -7.63
C SER A 81 2.02 9.86 -6.85
N LEU A 82 2.99 9.21 -7.48
CA LEU A 82 3.85 8.21 -6.86
C LEU A 82 5.21 8.84 -6.58
N GLN A 83 5.61 8.91 -5.32
CA GLN A 83 7.01 9.15 -4.97
C GLN A 83 7.57 7.81 -4.48
N ARG A 84 8.80 7.49 -4.88
CA ARG A 84 9.48 6.23 -4.52
C ARG A 84 10.76 6.55 -3.76
#